data_AF-A0A950EI61-F1
#
_entry.id   AF-A0A950EI61-F1
#
_cell.length_a   1.000
_cell.length_b   1.000
_cell.length_c   1.000
_cell.angle_alpha   90.00
_cell.angle_beta   90.00
_cell.angle_gamma   90.00
#
_symmetry.space_group_name_H-M   'P 1'
#
loop_
_entity.id
_entity.type
_entity.pdbx_description
1 polymer ?
#
loop_
_entity_poly.entity_id
_entity_poly.type
_entity_poly.pdbx_seq_one_letter_code
_entity_poly.pdbx_strand_id
1 'polypeptide(L)'
;GLPTWTVRGRVGRRRLQVTVTQPAEACVAVPYTDPDGATATCTNTERADVEVVLERRSGGAWAIERRWELDGTAHAEVGTRP
;
A
#
# COMPACT_ATOMS: atom_id res chain seq x y z
N GLY A 1 -5.14 -0.04 -7.83
CA GLY A 1 -6.33 -0.83 -7.47
C GLY A 1 -5.87 -2.19 -7.02
N LEU A 2 -6.72 -3.19 -6.92
CA LEU A 2 -6.23 -4.57 -6.79
C LEU A 2 -5.74 -5.09 -8.16
N PRO A 3 -4.76 -6.00 -8.21
CA PRO A 3 -4.02 -6.56 -7.07
C PRO A 3 -2.90 -5.61 -6.56
N THR A 4 -2.46 -4.65 -7.39
CA THR A 4 -1.33 -3.76 -7.07
C THR A 4 -1.75 -2.31 -6.89
N TRP A 5 -1.43 -1.75 -5.73
CA TRP A 5 -1.70 -0.36 -5.39
C TRP A 5 -0.49 0.32 -4.78
N THR A 6 -0.51 1.66 -4.79
CA THR A 6 0.59 2.49 -4.32
C THR A 6 0.08 3.58 -3.41
N VAL A 7 0.74 3.74 -2.26
CA VAL A 7 0.58 4.90 -1.38
C VAL A 7 1.80 5.79 -1.52
N ARG A 8 1.57 7.09 -1.64
CA ARG A 8 2.62 8.11 -1.70
C ARG A 8 2.42 9.13 -0.60
N GLY A 9 3.50 9.49 0.08
CA GLY A 9 3.50 10.50 1.14
C GLY A 9 4.72 11.40 1.05
N ARG A 10 4.61 12.63 1.57
CA ARG A 10 5.74 13.56 1.63
C ARG A 10 5.71 14.35 2.94
N VAL A 11 6.83 14.41 3.63
CA VAL A 11 7.03 15.21 4.84
C VAL A 11 8.37 15.93 4.75
N GLY A 12 8.33 17.26 4.68
CA GLY A 12 9.52 18.09 4.52
C GLY A 12 10.34 17.70 3.29
N ARG A 13 11.61 17.35 3.52
CA ARG A 13 12.55 16.89 2.47
C ARG A 13 12.56 15.39 2.28
N ARG A 14 11.55 14.66 2.76
CA ARG A 14 11.39 13.21 2.56
C ARG A 14 10.12 12.90 1.80
N ARG A 15 10.17 11.92 0.90
CA ARG A 15 8.97 11.33 0.29
C ARG A 15 9.04 9.81 0.39
N LEU A 16 7.88 9.21 0.59
CA LEU A 16 7.66 7.79 0.73
C LEU A 16 6.82 7.31 -0.45
N GLN A 17 7.21 6.18 -1.04
CA GLN A 17 6.36 5.38 -1.90
C GLN A 17 6.29 3.96 -1.34
N VAL A 18 5.08 3.46 -1.13
CA VAL A 18 4.82 2.08 -0.76
C VAL A 18 4.04 1.45 -1.90
N THR A 19 4.61 0.45 -2.56
CA THR A 19 3.94 -0.35 -3.58
C THR A 19 3.58 -1.69 -2.96
N VAL A 20 2.31 -2.07 -3.04
CA VAL A 20 1.78 -3.31 -2.47
C VAL A 20 1.16 -4.13 -3.59
N THR A 21 1.50 -5.41 -3.66
CA THR A 21 0.82 -6.41 -4.51
C THR A 21 0.18 -7.46 -3.61
N GLN A 22 -1.13 -7.64 -3.75
CA GLN A 22 -1.92 -8.63 -3.00
C GLN A 22 -2.41 -9.72 -3.97
N PRO A 23 -1.79 -10.91 -4.01
CA PRO A 23 -2.24 -12.02 -4.85
C PRO A 23 -3.66 -12.42 -4.47
N ALA A 24 -4.57 -12.52 -5.44
CA ALA A 24 -6.00 -12.72 -5.17
C ALA A 24 -6.27 -14.04 -4.44
N GLU A 25 -5.51 -15.07 -4.75
CA GLU A 25 -5.54 -16.40 -4.11
C GLU A 25 -5.12 -16.38 -2.64
N ALA A 26 -4.42 -15.34 -2.20
CA ALA A 26 -3.97 -15.14 -0.84
C ALA A 26 -4.76 -14.05 -0.10
N CYS A 27 -5.86 -13.56 -0.69
CA CYS A 27 -6.69 -12.50 -0.12
C CYS A 27 -7.99 -13.03 0.48
N VAL A 28 -8.46 -12.35 1.53
CA VAL A 28 -9.83 -12.43 2.04
C VAL A 28 -10.54 -11.13 1.70
N ALA A 29 -11.70 -11.22 1.05
CA ALA A 29 -12.55 -10.07 0.74
C ALA A 29 -13.83 -10.12 1.56
N VAL A 30 -14.08 -9.08 2.36
CA VAL A 30 -15.23 -8.99 3.28
C VAL A 30 -16.08 -7.77 2.91
N PRO A 31 -17.36 -7.96 2.53
CA PRO A 31 -18.28 -6.84 2.34
C PRO A 31 -18.73 -6.28 3.68
N TYR A 32 -18.91 -4.96 3.75
CA TYR A 32 -19.42 -4.26 4.93
C TYR A 32 -20.20 -3.00 4.54
N THR A 33 -20.91 -2.43 5.51
CA THR A 33 -21.62 -1.16 5.37
C THR A 33 -20.84 -0.09 6.13
N ASP A 34 -20.45 0.97 5.41
CA ASP A 34 -19.81 2.14 6.01
C ASP A 34 -20.78 2.90 6.91
N PRO A 35 -20.30 3.76 7.85
CA PRO A 35 -21.17 4.55 8.73
C PRO A 35 -22.14 5.48 8.01
N ASP A 36 -21.86 5.83 6.74
CA ASP A 36 -22.73 6.63 5.87
C ASP A 36 -23.81 5.79 5.15
N GLY A 37 -23.87 4.48 5.42
CA GLY A 37 -24.82 3.54 4.81
C GLY A 37 -24.38 2.99 3.45
N ALA A 38 -23.25 3.43 2.89
CA ALA A 38 -22.75 2.89 1.63
C ALA A 38 -22.17 1.47 1.80
N THR A 39 -22.23 0.66 0.76
CA THR A 39 -21.54 -0.63 0.74
C THR A 39 -20.07 -0.46 0.34
N ALA A 40 -19.22 -1.25 0.98
CA ALA A 40 -17.79 -1.32 0.69
C ALA A 40 -17.29 -2.75 0.81
N THR A 41 -16.12 -3.01 0.24
CA THR A 41 -15.41 -4.28 0.35
C THR A 41 -14.02 -4.01 0.92
N CYS A 42 -13.67 -4.69 2.01
CA CYS A 42 -12.32 -4.72 2.54
C CYS A 42 -11.63 -5.97 1.98
N THR A 43 -10.49 -5.77 1.30
CA THR A 43 -9.64 -6.87 0.84
C THR A 43 -8.34 -6.87 1.63
N ASN A 44 -8.09 -7.95 2.35
CA ASN A 44 -6.95 -8.14 3.23
C ASN A 44 -6.10 -9.36 2.83
N THR A 45 -4.80 -9.31 3.07
CA THR A 45 -3.90 -10.47 3.01
C THR A 45 -2.79 -10.38 4.04
N GLU A 46 -2.36 -11.53 4.57
CA GLU A 46 -1.14 -11.69 5.38
C GLU A 46 0.11 -12.04 4.54
N ARG A 47 -0.03 -12.06 3.21
CA ARG A 47 0.95 -12.58 2.24
C ARG A 47 1.15 -11.64 1.05
N ALA A 48 1.16 -10.33 1.29
CA ALA A 48 1.46 -9.35 0.26
C ALA A 48 2.96 -9.24 -0.02
N ASP A 49 3.28 -8.84 -1.24
CA ASP A 49 4.59 -8.33 -1.62
C ASP A 49 4.58 -6.81 -1.48
N VAL A 50 5.58 -6.25 -0.80
CA VAL A 50 5.66 -4.81 -0.55
C VAL A 50 7.06 -4.28 -0.82
N GLU A 51 7.11 -3.21 -1.62
CA GLU A 51 8.29 -2.36 -1.77
C GLU A 51 8.04 -1.03 -1.06
N VAL A 52 8.92 -0.68 -0.11
CA VAL A 52 8.92 0.60 0.57
C VAL A 52 10.15 1.40 0.14
N VAL A 53 9.95 2.52 -0.53
CA VAL A 53 11.02 3.44 -0.96
C VAL A 53 10.89 4.76 -0.21
N LEU A 54 11.91 5.09 0.60
CA LEU A 54 12.05 6.40 1.23
C LEU A 54 13.16 7.17 0.51
N GLU A 55 12.82 8.36 0.03
CA GLU A 55 13.77 9.26 -0.63
C GLU A 55 13.94 10.56 0.16
N ARG A 56 15.15 11.12 0.12
CA ARG A 56 15.48 12.42 0.68
C ARG A 56 15.91 13.40 -0.40
N ARG A 57 15.46 14.64 -0.31
CA ARG A 57 15.88 15.72 -1.20
C ARG A 57 17.24 16.25 -0.77
N SER A 58 18.24 16.16 -1.65
CA SER A 58 19.59 16.70 -1.48
C SER A 58 20.07 17.30 -2.79
N GLY A 59 20.67 18.49 -2.76
CA GLY A 59 21.23 19.13 -3.98
C GLY A 59 20.23 19.32 -5.13
N GLY A 60 18.95 19.50 -4.83
CA GLY A 60 17.89 19.66 -5.83
C GLY A 60 17.32 18.35 -6.40
N ALA A 61 17.96 17.21 -6.15
CA ALA A 61 17.51 15.90 -6.57
C ALA A 61 16.89 15.10 -5.40
N TRP A 62 16.04 14.13 -5.73
CA TRP A 62 15.63 13.09 -4.80
C TRP A 62 16.63 11.94 -4.91
N ALA A 63 17.09 11.42 -3.77
CA ALA A 63 17.93 10.24 -3.70
C ALA A 63 17.31 9.25 -2.72
N ILE A 64 17.40 7.96 -3.04
CA ILE A 64 16.95 6.89 -2.14
C ILE A 64 17.74 6.99 -0.83
N GLU A 65 17.03 7.22 0.27
CA GLU A 65 17.55 7.20 1.64
C GLU A 65 17.52 5.77 2.18
N ARG A 66 16.42 5.04 1.92
CA ARG A 66 16.22 3.64 2.30
C ARG A 66 15.27 2.95 1.32
N ARG A 67 15.44 1.63 1.19
CA ARG A 67 14.54 0.72 0.48
C ARG A 67 14.36 -0.52 1.32
N TRP A 68 13.13 -1.02 1.40
CA TRP A 68 12.78 -2.30 2.00
C TRP A 68 11.94 -3.10 1.01
N GLU A 69 12.17 -4.41 0.99
CA GLU A 69 11.41 -5.38 0.21
C GLU A 69 10.91 -6.45 1.16
N LEU A 70 9.62 -6.74 1.07
CA LEU A 70 8.94 -7.81 1.79
C LEU A 70 8.32 -8.70 0.73
N ASP A 71 8.77 -9.95 0.67
CA ASP A 71 8.31 -10.96 -0.28
C ASP A 71 7.37 -11.92 0.47
N GLY A 72 6.09 -11.95 0.10
CA GLY A 72 5.05 -12.81 0.68
C GLY A 72 4.91 -12.77 2.20
N THR A 73 5.33 -11.67 2.84
CA THR A 73 5.48 -11.54 4.31
C THR A 73 4.86 -10.27 4.87
N ALA A 74 4.29 -9.42 4.01
CA ALA A 74 3.60 -8.22 4.47
C ALA A 74 2.11 -8.50 4.70
N HIS A 75 1.59 -7.94 5.79
CA HIS A 75 0.16 -7.72 5.95
C HIS A 75 -0.26 -6.48 5.15
N ALA A 76 -1.36 -6.57 4.41
CA ALA A 76 -1.91 -5.45 3.67
C ALA A 76 -3.45 -5.49 3.65
N GLU A 77 -4.06 -4.31 3.62
CA GLU A 77 -5.52 -4.13 3.54
C GLU A 77 -5.86 -2.94 2.64
N VAL A 78 -6.88 -3.08 1.81
CA VAL A 78 -7.48 -1.97 1.05
C VAL A 78 -9.00 -2.06 1.03
N GLY A 79 -9.66 -0.95 1.37
CA GLY A 79 -11.09 -0.77 1.20
C GLY A 79 -11.43 -0.18 -0.17
N THR A 80 -12.45 -0.73 -0.84
CA THR A 80 -12.98 -0.21 -2.10
C THR A 80 -14.48 -0.04 -2.02
N ARG A 81 -15.00 1.06 -2.58
CA ARG A 81 -16.43 1.28 -2.83
C ARG A 81 -16.75 1.00 -4.32
N PRO A 82 -18.01 0.66 -4.66
CA PRO A 82 -18.47 0.52 -6.05
C PRO A 82 -18.25 1.78 -6.89
#